data_AF-A0AAE5BUM7-F1
#
_entry.id   AF-A0AAE5BUM7-F1
#
_cell.length_a   1.000
_cell.length_b   1.000
_cell.length_c   1.000
_cell.angle_alpha   90.00
_cell.angle_beta   90.00
_cell.angle_gamma   90.00
#
_symmetry.space_group_name_H-M   'P 1'
#
loop_
_entity.id
_entity.type
_entity.pdbx_description
1 polymer ?
#
loop_
_entity_poly.entity_id
_entity_poly.type
_entity_poly.pdbx_seq_one_letter_code
_entity_poly.pdbx_strand_id
1 'polypeptide(L)'
;MGLALVRYQMWSFAKMPFLLMLLGAGVAGWFWFNRGRQGAVALLDAAEEVRLAARRFGFKGRANVHPVETVEDPRVLMAMIAAGFVELDGAPLREQVAKISASLAQNNRITLDESDEMLVLARWLVGQCGGAEPAIARGVRRLYKLRGAQDLGGLMDLVQDGVLAGSGGLTARQKEALAEITRGLRI
;
A
#
# COMPACT_ATOMS: atom_id res chain seq x y z
N MET A 1 38.90 -45.54 -6.74
CA MET A 1 38.70 -44.08 -6.86
C MET A 1 37.21 -43.72 -6.76
N GLY A 2 36.52 -44.13 -5.67
CA GLY A 2 35.06 -43.98 -5.53
C GLY A 2 34.53 -43.69 -4.12
N LEU A 3 35.39 -43.77 -3.09
CA LEU A 3 35.00 -43.55 -1.68
C LEU A 3 35.06 -42.08 -1.24
N ALA A 4 35.78 -41.21 -1.96
CA ALA A 4 35.88 -39.79 -1.62
C ALA A 4 34.66 -38.97 -2.08
N LEU A 5 34.00 -39.37 -3.18
CA LEU A 5 32.84 -38.66 -3.73
C LEU A 5 31.56 -38.87 -2.89
N VAL A 6 31.33 -40.09 -2.39
CA VAL A 6 30.14 -40.41 -1.56
C VAL A 6 30.18 -39.64 -0.22
N ARG A 7 31.37 -39.46 0.37
CA ARG A 7 31.53 -38.76 1.65
C ARG A 7 31.29 -37.25 1.54
N TYR A 8 31.57 -36.65 0.39
CA TYR A 8 31.27 -35.23 0.12
C TYR A 8 29.77 -34.99 -0.06
N GLN A 9 29.07 -35.93 -0.70
CA GLN A 9 27.63 -35.84 -0.95
C GLN A 9 26.78 -36.03 0.33
N MET A 10 27.20 -36.93 1.24
CA MET A 10 26.54 -37.10 2.55
C MET A 10 26.74 -35.92 3.51
N TRP A 11 27.87 -35.21 3.44
CA TRP A 11 28.13 -34.02 4.28
C TRP A 11 27.37 -32.77 3.80
N SER A 12 27.05 -32.70 2.50
CA SER A 12 26.26 -31.62 1.90
C SER A 12 24.80 -31.66 2.37
N PHE A 13 24.15 -32.83 2.35
CA PHE A 13 22.73 -32.96 2.76
C PHE A 13 22.46 -32.67 4.23
N ALA A 14 23.39 -33.00 5.14
CA ALA A 14 23.21 -32.76 6.58
C ALA A 14 23.22 -31.26 6.95
N LYS A 15 23.84 -30.40 6.13
CA LYS A 15 23.97 -28.95 6.38
C LYS A 15 22.98 -28.10 5.58
N MET A 16 22.46 -28.63 4.47
CA MET A 16 21.40 -28.01 3.64
C MET A 16 20.17 -27.53 4.45
N PRO A 17 19.59 -28.29 5.39
CA PRO A 17 18.42 -27.81 6.14
C PRO A 17 18.74 -26.62 7.06
N PHE A 18 19.93 -26.59 7.65
CA PHE A 18 20.37 -25.47 8.49
C PHE A 18 20.63 -24.19 7.67
N LEU A 19 21.21 -24.34 6.47
CA LEU A 19 21.40 -23.22 5.55
C LEU A 19 20.07 -22.67 5.04
N LEU A 20 19.10 -23.54 4.73
CA LEU A 20 17.75 -23.15 4.34
C LEU A 20 17.00 -22.46 5.50
N MET A 21 17.15 -22.94 6.74
CA MET A 21 16.60 -22.26 7.92
C MET A 21 17.20 -20.87 8.13
N LEU A 22 18.53 -20.72 8.00
CA LEU A 22 19.20 -19.43 8.10
C LEU A 22 18.77 -18.46 6.99
N LEU A 23 18.64 -18.96 5.76
CA LEU A 23 18.15 -18.17 4.63
C LEU A 23 16.68 -17.76 4.85
N GLY A 24 15.83 -18.68 5.28
CA GLY A 24 14.42 -18.42 5.58
C GLY A 24 14.24 -17.42 6.72
N ALA A 25 15.02 -17.55 7.80
CA ALA A 25 15.03 -16.59 8.91
C ALA A 25 15.57 -15.22 8.47
N GLY A 26 16.57 -15.20 7.59
CA GLY A 26 17.09 -13.96 6.99
C GLY A 26 16.06 -13.24 6.13
N VAL A 27 15.33 -13.97 5.27
CA VAL A 27 14.25 -13.40 4.44
C VAL A 27 13.09 -12.93 5.31
N ALA A 28 12.67 -13.72 6.30
CA ALA A 28 11.61 -13.33 7.24
C ALA A 28 12.00 -12.13 8.09
N GLY A 29 13.25 -12.09 8.56
CA GLY A 29 13.82 -10.96 9.30
C GLY A 29 13.93 -9.71 8.43
N TRP A 30 14.39 -9.83 7.19
CA TRP A 30 14.44 -8.72 6.23
C TRP A 30 13.04 -8.20 5.91
N PHE A 31 12.07 -9.09 5.70
CA PHE A 31 10.68 -8.71 5.48
C PHE A 31 10.08 -7.93 6.65
N TRP A 32 10.29 -8.40 7.89
CA TRP A 32 9.84 -7.70 9.10
C TRP A 32 10.60 -6.42 9.40
N PHE A 33 11.90 -6.39 9.12
CA PHE A 33 12.75 -5.22 9.35
C PHE A 33 12.46 -4.10 8.35
N ASN A 34 12.27 -4.44 7.08
CA ASN A 34 11.85 -3.47 6.06
C ASN A 34 10.42 -2.96 6.31
N ARG A 35 9.56 -3.81 6.91
CA ARG A 35 8.21 -3.45 7.37
C ARG A 35 8.21 -2.45 8.53
N GLY A 36 9.19 -2.47 9.44
CA GLY A 36 9.28 -1.56 10.58
C GLY A 36 9.89 -0.18 10.29
N ARG A 37 10.72 -0.05 9.25
CA ARG A 37 11.43 1.20 8.94
C ARG A 37 10.58 2.28 8.28
N GLN A 38 9.46 1.94 7.66
CA GLN A 38 8.59 2.93 7.01
C GLN A 38 7.67 3.68 7.99
N GLY A 39 7.67 3.32 9.29
CA GLY A 39 6.67 3.84 10.21
C GLY A 39 7.12 4.10 11.64
N ALA A 40 8.41 4.13 12.00
CA ALA A 40 8.83 4.22 13.40
C ALA A 40 9.15 5.65 13.92
N VAL A 41 9.54 6.60 13.06
CA VAL A 41 10.01 7.94 13.50
C VAL A 41 8.93 9.03 13.35
N ALA A 42 7.83 8.74 12.65
CA ALA A 42 6.71 9.67 12.46
C ALA A 42 5.55 9.47 13.48
N LEU A 43 5.65 8.51 14.40
CA LEU A 43 4.47 7.94 15.09
C LEU A 43 3.75 8.83 16.10
N LEU A 44 4.36 9.87 16.64
CA LEU A 44 3.70 10.69 17.67
C LEU A 44 2.93 11.86 17.06
N ASP A 45 3.59 12.69 16.26
CA ASP A 45 2.93 13.81 15.57
C ASP A 45 2.02 13.33 14.44
N ALA A 46 2.44 12.32 13.65
CA ALA A 46 1.57 11.75 12.64
C ALA A 46 0.40 10.97 13.27
N ALA A 47 0.50 10.49 14.52
CA ALA A 47 -0.67 9.88 15.16
C ALA A 47 -1.74 10.91 15.53
N GLU A 48 -1.37 12.14 15.92
CA GLU A 48 -2.35 13.18 16.17
C GLU A 48 -3.01 13.64 14.87
N GLU A 49 -2.23 13.92 13.82
CA GLU A 49 -2.76 14.29 12.50
C GLU A 49 -3.67 13.18 11.92
N VAL A 50 -3.23 11.92 11.99
CA VAL A 50 -4.06 10.77 11.58
C VAL A 50 -5.32 10.68 12.41
N ARG A 51 -5.26 10.90 13.73
CA ARG A 51 -6.43 10.85 14.61
C ARG A 51 -7.43 11.96 14.29
N LEU A 52 -6.94 13.17 13.99
CA LEU A 52 -7.76 14.31 13.59
C LEU A 52 -8.42 14.05 12.23
N ALA A 53 -7.65 13.63 11.23
CA ALA A 53 -8.17 13.25 9.91
C ALA A 53 -9.19 12.10 10.02
N ALA A 54 -8.88 11.04 10.79
CA ALA A 54 -9.79 9.93 11.05
C ALA A 54 -11.13 10.43 11.64
N ARG A 55 -11.09 11.36 12.59
CA ARG A 55 -12.31 11.96 13.16
C ARG A 55 -13.08 12.78 12.12
N ARG A 56 -12.40 13.61 11.31
CA ARG A 56 -13.03 14.44 10.26
C ARG A 56 -13.76 13.59 9.22
N PHE A 57 -13.16 12.48 8.79
CA PHE A 57 -13.74 11.57 7.79
C PHE A 57 -14.62 10.47 8.39
N GLY A 58 -15.04 10.61 9.66
CA GLY A 58 -16.01 9.72 10.29
C GLY A 58 -15.50 8.29 10.56
N PHE A 59 -14.18 8.08 10.56
CA PHE A 59 -13.58 6.78 10.81
C PHE A 59 -13.88 6.32 12.25
N LYS A 60 -14.52 5.16 12.37
CA LYS A 60 -14.84 4.52 13.65
C LYS A 60 -14.11 3.18 13.73
N GLY A 61 -13.03 3.14 14.50
CA GLY A 61 -12.35 1.88 14.83
C GLY A 61 -13.33 0.91 15.47
N ARG A 62 -13.32 -0.35 15.01
CA ARG A 62 -14.12 -1.44 15.58
C ARG A 62 -13.20 -2.60 15.94
N ALA A 63 -13.42 -3.18 17.11
CA ALA A 63 -12.70 -4.38 17.51
C ALA A 63 -12.99 -5.52 16.51
N ASN A 64 -11.97 -6.32 16.20
CA ASN A 64 -12.06 -7.47 15.30
C ASN A 64 -12.46 -7.16 13.84
N VAL A 65 -12.40 -5.91 13.41
CA VAL A 65 -12.63 -5.48 12.02
C VAL A 65 -11.40 -4.74 11.53
N HIS A 66 -10.93 -5.07 10.32
CA HIS A 66 -9.80 -4.39 9.72
C HIS A 66 -10.13 -2.90 9.47
N PRO A 67 -9.25 -1.93 9.79
CA PRO A 67 -9.50 -0.48 9.64
C PRO A 67 -10.13 -0.08 8.30
N VAL A 68 -9.61 -0.57 7.19
CA VAL A 68 -10.16 -0.28 5.85
C VAL A 68 -11.65 -0.65 5.70
N GLU A 69 -12.12 -1.70 6.36
CA GLU A 69 -13.53 -2.11 6.29
C GLU A 69 -14.46 -1.16 7.07
N THR A 70 -13.92 -0.29 7.94
CA THR A 70 -14.69 0.73 8.66
C THR A 70 -14.70 2.08 7.95
N VAL A 71 -14.02 2.22 6.80
CA VAL A 71 -14.07 3.43 5.98
C VAL A 71 -15.42 3.48 5.26
N GLU A 72 -16.10 4.63 5.35
CA GLU A 72 -17.41 4.88 4.74
C GLU A 72 -17.34 5.94 3.63
N ASP A 73 -16.35 6.83 3.67
CA ASP A 73 -16.09 7.79 2.60
C ASP A 73 -15.26 7.14 1.48
N PRO A 74 -15.81 6.95 0.26
CA PRO A 74 -15.08 6.34 -0.85
C PRO A 74 -13.87 7.16 -1.28
N ARG A 75 -13.86 8.49 -1.06
CA ARG A 75 -12.74 9.36 -1.42
C ARG A 75 -11.49 9.03 -0.61
N VAL A 76 -11.66 8.62 0.65
CA VAL A 76 -10.56 8.11 1.49
C VAL A 76 -10.00 6.81 0.94
N LEU A 77 -10.85 5.93 0.41
CA LEU A 77 -10.39 4.69 -0.22
C LEU A 77 -9.68 4.97 -1.55
N MET A 78 -10.17 5.91 -2.35
CA MET A 78 -9.48 6.34 -3.57
C MET A 78 -8.11 6.91 -3.27
N ALA A 79 -8.01 7.79 -2.26
CA ALA A 79 -6.75 8.33 -1.78
C ALA A 79 -5.80 7.24 -1.26
N MET A 80 -6.31 6.24 -0.53
CA MET A 80 -5.55 5.09 -0.05
C MET A 80 -5.01 4.23 -1.19
N ILE A 81 -5.83 3.94 -2.21
CA ILE A 81 -5.40 3.16 -3.36
C ILE A 81 -4.35 3.94 -4.17
N ALA A 82 -4.57 5.23 -4.43
CA ALA A 82 -3.62 6.07 -5.15
C ALA A 82 -2.28 6.21 -4.40
N ALA A 83 -2.31 6.45 -3.08
CA ALA A 83 -1.12 6.50 -2.25
C ALA A 83 -0.37 5.16 -2.25
N GLY A 84 -1.07 4.04 -2.07
CA GLY A 84 -0.49 2.71 -2.18
C GLY A 84 0.13 2.45 -3.56
N PHE A 85 -0.51 2.93 -4.63
CA PHE A 85 -0.04 2.72 -6.00
C PHE A 85 1.32 3.36 -6.26
N VAL A 86 1.51 4.62 -5.86
CA VAL A 86 2.80 5.31 -6.01
C VAL A 86 3.86 4.77 -5.05
N GLU A 87 3.46 4.04 -4.01
CA GLU A 87 4.34 3.38 -3.03
C GLU A 87 4.83 1.98 -3.44
N LEU A 88 4.34 1.41 -4.55
CA LEU A 88 4.65 0.03 -4.96
C LEU A 88 6.16 -0.25 -5.15
N ASP A 89 6.92 0.77 -5.56
CA ASP A 89 8.36 0.66 -5.81
C ASP A 89 9.23 1.38 -4.76
N GLY A 90 8.62 1.91 -3.69
CA GLY A 90 9.34 2.60 -2.63
C GLY A 90 8.57 3.78 -2.05
N ALA A 91 9.28 4.65 -1.33
CA ALA A 91 8.66 5.86 -0.80
C ALA A 91 8.21 6.79 -1.94
N PRO A 92 7.02 7.41 -1.84
CA PRO A 92 6.49 8.23 -2.92
C PRO A 92 7.23 9.57 -2.98
N LEU A 93 7.38 10.11 -4.19
CA LEU A 93 7.97 11.44 -4.37
C LEU A 93 6.98 12.52 -3.90
N ARG A 94 7.51 13.63 -3.37
CA ARG A 94 6.68 14.77 -2.92
C ARG A 94 5.77 15.30 -4.02
N GLU A 95 6.26 15.35 -5.25
CA GLU A 95 5.48 15.80 -6.41
C GLU A 95 4.31 14.88 -6.73
N GLN A 96 4.51 13.56 -6.61
CA GLN A 96 3.45 12.57 -6.80
C GLN A 96 2.35 12.73 -5.76
N VAL A 97 2.72 12.89 -4.49
CA VAL A 97 1.75 13.13 -3.40
C VAL A 97 0.99 14.45 -3.63
N ALA A 98 1.69 15.52 -4.00
CA ALA A 98 1.06 16.81 -4.27
C ALA A 98 0.09 16.76 -5.46
N LYS A 99 0.43 16.02 -6.52
CA LYS A 99 -0.44 15.84 -7.68
C LYS A 99 -1.66 14.99 -7.38
N ILE A 100 -1.51 13.90 -6.62
CA ILE A 100 -2.65 13.13 -6.12
C ILE A 100 -3.56 14.02 -5.28
N SER A 101 -3.00 14.87 -4.39
CA SER A 101 -3.82 15.77 -3.57
C SER A 101 -4.58 16.80 -4.40
N ALA A 102 -3.91 17.46 -5.35
CA ALA A 102 -4.56 18.43 -6.22
C ALA A 102 -5.67 17.79 -7.07
N SER A 103 -5.41 16.61 -7.62
CA SER A 103 -6.39 15.83 -8.40
C SER A 103 -7.58 15.40 -7.54
N LEU A 104 -7.34 14.93 -6.31
CA LEU A 104 -8.39 14.52 -5.38
C LEU A 104 -9.30 15.71 -5.02
N ALA A 105 -8.69 16.87 -4.72
CA ALA A 105 -9.40 18.11 -4.44
C ALA A 105 -10.28 18.55 -5.62
N GLN A 106 -9.70 18.57 -6.83
CA GLN A 106 -10.40 18.99 -8.05
C GLN A 106 -11.56 18.06 -8.41
N ASN A 107 -11.30 16.75 -8.45
CA ASN A 107 -12.26 15.76 -8.93
C ASN A 107 -13.45 15.61 -7.96
N ASN A 108 -13.23 15.85 -6.67
CA ASN A 108 -14.26 15.71 -5.63
C ASN A 108 -14.82 17.04 -5.12
N ARG A 109 -14.37 18.18 -5.68
CA ARG A 109 -14.79 19.53 -5.30
C ARG A 109 -14.61 19.81 -3.79
N ILE A 110 -13.48 19.37 -3.24
CA ILE A 110 -13.08 19.64 -1.85
C ILE A 110 -11.89 20.59 -1.83
N THR A 111 -11.55 21.10 -0.65
CA THR A 111 -10.36 21.95 -0.48
C THR A 111 -9.09 21.11 -0.58
N LEU A 112 -7.98 21.76 -0.95
CA LEU A 112 -6.67 21.10 -0.94
C LEU A 112 -6.29 20.61 0.46
N ASP A 113 -6.61 21.40 1.49
CA ASP A 113 -6.45 21.04 2.90
C ASP A 113 -7.20 19.75 3.27
N GLU A 114 -8.48 19.63 2.87
CA GLU A 114 -9.25 18.40 3.12
C GLU A 114 -8.63 17.19 2.41
N SER A 115 -8.15 17.39 1.18
CA SER A 115 -7.46 16.36 0.41
C SER A 115 -6.13 15.93 1.05
N ASP A 116 -5.34 16.87 1.57
CA ASP A 116 -4.09 16.58 2.26
C ASP A 116 -4.33 15.75 3.54
N GLU A 117 -5.36 16.10 4.32
CA GLU A 117 -5.77 15.31 5.48
C GLU A 117 -6.28 13.91 5.08
N MET A 118 -7.01 13.78 3.96
CA MET A 118 -7.38 12.47 3.43
C MET A 118 -6.15 11.63 3.11
N LEU A 119 -5.10 12.23 2.53
CA LEU A 119 -3.86 11.55 2.21
C LEU A 119 -3.06 11.15 3.46
N VAL A 120 -3.13 11.93 4.53
CA VAL A 120 -2.58 11.54 5.84
C VAL A 120 -3.25 10.26 6.34
N LEU A 121 -4.58 10.21 6.36
CA LEU A 121 -5.32 9.01 6.78
C LEU A 121 -5.09 7.81 5.84
N ALA A 122 -5.09 8.06 4.53
CA ALA A 122 -4.86 7.06 3.50
C ALA A 122 -3.52 6.34 3.66
N ARG A 123 -2.42 7.08 3.85
CA ARG A 123 -1.09 6.48 4.08
C ARG A 123 -1.04 5.65 5.36
N TRP A 124 -1.69 6.11 6.42
CA TRP A 124 -1.81 5.30 7.63
C TRP A 124 -2.56 3.98 7.37
N LEU A 125 -3.67 4.02 6.61
CA LEU A 125 -4.42 2.82 6.22
C LEU A 125 -3.59 1.85 5.36
N VAL A 126 -2.72 2.35 4.48
CA VAL A 126 -1.76 1.52 3.74
C VAL A 126 -0.86 0.75 4.70
N GLY A 127 -0.34 1.43 5.74
CA GLY A 127 0.44 0.81 6.81
C GLY A 127 -0.32 -0.30 7.55
N GLN A 128 -1.62 -0.08 7.85
CA GLN A 128 -2.48 -1.07 8.51
C GLN A 128 -2.70 -2.33 7.66
N CYS A 129 -2.79 -2.19 6.33
CA CYS A 129 -2.93 -3.31 5.41
C CYS A 129 -1.68 -4.17 5.25
N GLY A 130 -0.54 -3.60 5.60
CA GLY A 130 0.72 -4.29 5.55
C GLY A 130 1.67 -3.86 4.44
N GLY A 131 1.38 -2.74 3.79
CA GLY A 131 2.12 -2.21 2.64
C GLY A 131 1.21 -1.92 1.44
N ALA A 132 1.78 -1.32 0.41
CA ALA A 132 1.10 -0.88 -0.81
C ALA A 132 0.22 -1.96 -1.48
N GLU A 133 0.80 -3.11 -1.78
CA GLU A 133 0.12 -4.18 -2.54
C GLU A 133 -1.14 -4.73 -1.83
N PRO A 134 -1.08 -5.19 -0.56
CA PRO A 134 -2.29 -5.62 0.15
C PRO A 134 -3.27 -4.46 0.42
N ALA A 135 -2.78 -3.22 0.48
CA ALA A 135 -3.61 -2.04 0.63
C ALA A 135 -4.47 -1.78 -0.61
N ILE A 136 -3.88 -1.81 -1.81
CA ILE A 136 -4.59 -1.65 -3.08
C ILE A 136 -5.67 -2.72 -3.21
N ALA A 137 -5.29 -4.00 -3.03
CA ALA A 137 -6.22 -5.12 -3.16
C ALA A 137 -7.43 -5.01 -2.21
N ARG A 138 -7.20 -4.64 -0.94
CA ARG A 138 -8.28 -4.45 0.05
C ARG A 138 -9.10 -3.19 -0.24
N GLY A 139 -8.45 -2.09 -0.57
CA GLY A 139 -9.07 -0.82 -0.91
C GLY A 139 -10.03 -0.95 -2.09
N VAL A 140 -9.59 -1.59 -3.18
CA VAL A 140 -10.40 -1.84 -4.38
C VAL A 140 -11.66 -2.63 -4.05
N ARG A 141 -11.52 -3.74 -3.31
CA ARG A 141 -12.69 -4.55 -2.88
C ARG A 141 -13.66 -3.75 -2.02
N ARG A 142 -13.14 -2.93 -1.09
CA ARG A 142 -13.97 -2.12 -0.20
C ARG A 142 -14.68 -0.98 -0.96
N LEU A 143 -13.98 -0.31 -1.87
CA LEU A 143 -14.51 0.75 -2.72
C LEU A 143 -15.64 0.22 -3.60
N TYR A 144 -15.40 -0.93 -4.25
CA TYR A 144 -16.43 -1.61 -5.02
C TYR A 144 -17.67 -1.93 -4.19
N LYS A 145 -17.52 -2.44 -2.96
CA LYS A 145 -18.66 -2.71 -2.06
C LYS A 145 -19.45 -1.45 -1.69
N LEU A 146 -18.83 -0.28 -1.68
CA LEU A 146 -19.50 0.98 -1.32
C LEU A 146 -20.21 1.64 -2.52
N ARG A 147 -19.59 1.60 -3.69
CA ARG A 147 -19.98 2.45 -4.83
C ARG A 147 -20.06 1.70 -6.16
N GLY A 148 -19.77 0.40 -6.17
CA GLY A 148 -19.65 -0.40 -7.40
C GLY A 148 -18.53 0.15 -8.30
N ALA A 149 -18.82 0.24 -9.59
CA ALA A 149 -17.89 0.74 -10.61
C ALA A 149 -17.87 2.28 -10.75
N GLN A 150 -18.69 3.01 -9.98
CA GLN A 150 -18.92 4.45 -10.20
C GLN A 150 -17.64 5.30 -10.05
N ASP A 151 -16.76 4.92 -9.12
CA ASP A 151 -15.55 5.69 -8.79
C ASP A 151 -14.31 5.23 -9.59
N LEU A 152 -14.45 4.28 -10.53
CA LEU A 152 -13.31 3.78 -11.32
C LEU A 152 -12.65 4.90 -12.13
N GLY A 153 -13.43 5.76 -12.80
CA GLY A 153 -12.88 6.87 -13.59
C GLY A 153 -12.02 7.80 -12.73
N GLY A 154 -12.60 8.34 -11.65
CA GLY A 154 -11.88 9.25 -10.76
C GLY A 154 -10.67 8.60 -10.07
N LEU A 155 -10.71 7.30 -9.77
CA LEU A 155 -9.55 6.58 -9.23
C LEU A 155 -8.43 6.46 -10.27
N MET A 156 -8.78 6.17 -11.52
CA MET A 156 -7.80 6.07 -12.60
C MET A 156 -7.14 7.42 -12.88
N ASP A 157 -7.90 8.51 -12.82
CA ASP A 157 -7.37 9.87 -12.94
C ASP A 157 -6.34 10.16 -11.83
N LEU A 158 -6.68 9.85 -10.57
CA LEU A 158 -5.77 10.00 -9.42
C LEU A 158 -4.47 9.20 -9.58
N VAL A 159 -4.58 7.94 -9.99
CA VAL A 159 -3.43 7.05 -10.20
C VAL A 159 -2.58 7.57 -11.35
N GLN A 160 -3.20 8.00 -12.45
CA GLN A 160 -2.48 8.55 -13.60
C GLN A 160 -1.75 9.85 -13.25
N ASP A 161 -2.40 10.78 -12.55
CA ASP A 161 -1.78 12.04 -12.12
C ASP A 161 -0.59 11.80 -11.19
N GLY A 162 -0.71 10.85 -10.25
CA GLY A 162 0.38 10.45 -9.36
C GLY A 162 1.55 9.79 -10.10
N VAL A 163 1.30 9.09 -11.20
CA VAL A 163 2.35 8.47 -12.03
C VAL A 163 3.02 9.49 -12.94
N LEU A 164 2.24 10.35 -13.60
CA LEU A 164 2.74 11.39 -14.51
C LEU A 164 3.58 12.45 -13.80
N ALA A 165 3.35 12.64 -12.51
CA ALA A 165 4.19 13.44 -11.62
C ALA A 165 5.56 12.81 -11.33
N GLY A 166 5.75 11.54 -11.65
CA GLY A 166 7.03 10.85 -11.59
C GLY A 166 7.86 11.06 -12.86
N SER A 167 9.17 10.83 -12.76
CA SER A 167 10.11 11.01 -13.88
C SER A 167 10.23 9.79 -14.82
N GLY A 168 9.34 8.80 -14.70
CA GLY A 168 9.41 7.55 -15.46
C GLY A 168 8.04 6.95 -15.75
N GLY A 169 7.97 6.06 -16.74
CA GLY A 169 6.76 5.30 -17.03
C GLY A 169 6.42 4.27 -15.95
N LEU A 170 5.24 3.64 -16.06
CA LEU A 170 4.78 2.61 -15.12
C LEU A 170 5.79 1.46 -14.99
N THR A 171 6.12 1.11 -13.75
CA THR A 171 6.91 -0.09 -13.43
C THR A 171 6.11 -1.37 -13.67
N ALA A 172 6.77 -2.53 -13.60
CA ALA A 172 6.09 -3.82 -13.73
C ALA A 172 5.02 -4.01 -12.63
N ARG A 173 5.35 -3.70 -11.37
CA ARG A 173 4.41 -3.81 -10.24
C ARG A 173 3.23 -2.86 -10.38
N GLN A 174 3.47 -1.64 -10.84
CA GLN A 174 2.40 -0.67 -11.10
C GLN A 174 1.48 -1.10 -12.25
N LYS A 175 2.01 -1.70 -13.33
CA LYS A 175 1.19 -2.26 -14.41
C LYS A 175 0.30 -3.41 -13.92
N GLU A 176 0.83 -4.30 -13.10
CA GLU A 176 0.06 -5.39 -12.48
C GLU A 176 -1.04 -4.87 -11.56
N ALA A 177 -0.72 -3.90 -10.70
CA ALA A 177 -1.69 -3.26 -9.83
C ALA A 177 -2.78 -2.52 -10.62
N LEU A 178 -2.44 -1.89 -11.74
CA LEU A 178 -3.41 -1.21 -12.61
C LEU A 178 -4.41 -2.20 -13.21
N ALA A 179 -3.91 -3.37 -13.65
CA ALA A 179 -4.75 -4.45 -14.14
C ALA A 179 -5.66 -5.01 -13.02
N GLU A 180 -5.16 -5.11 -11.79
CA GLU A 180 -5.95 -5.50 -10.63
C GLU A 180 -7.06 -4.50 -10.30
N ILE A 181 -6.75 -3.19 -10.24
CA ILE A 181 -7.73 -2.13 -9.97
C ILE A 181 -8.85 -2.15 -11.02
N THR A 182 -8.47 -2.20 -12.30
CA THR A 182 -9.42 -2.22 -13.41
C THR A 182 -10.32 -3.46 -13.35
N ARG A 183 -9.74 -4.62 -13.02
CA ARG A 183 -10.51 -5.86 -12.88
C ARG A 183 -11.44 -5.79 -11.69
N GLY A 184 -10.95 -5.35 -10.53
CA GLY A 184 -11.67 -5.33 -9.26
C GLY A 184 -12.86 -4.37 -9.21
N LEU A 185 -12.83 -3.27 -9.98
CA LEU A 185 -13.93 -2.31 -10.05
C LEU A 185 -14.92 -2.55 -11.20
N ARG A 186 -14.65 -3.53 -12.09
CA ARG A 186 -15.52 -3.90 -13.22
C ARG A 186 -16.35 -5.17 -12.98
N ILE A 187 -16.17 -5.82 -11.83
CA ILE A 187 -16.86 -7.05 -11.46
C ILE A 187 -18.37 -6.80 -11.34
#